data_AF-A0A7W0IDL9-F1
#
_entry.id   AF-A0A7W0IDL9-F1
#
_cell.length_a   1.000
_cell.length_b   1.000
_cell.length_c   1.000
_cell.angle_alpha   90.00
_cell.angle_beta   90.00
_cell.angle_gamma   90.00
#
_symmetry.space_group_name_H-M   'P 1'
#
loop_
_entity.id
_entity.type
_entity.pdbx_description
1 polymer ?
#
loop_
_entity_poly.entity_id
_entity_poly.type
_entity_poly.pdbx_seq_one_letter_code
_entity_poly.pdbx_strand_id
1 'polypeptide(L)'
;MATWTFRPPTVDEGPASWENPLFYRVKLARGISILEGPPGTYRTARFPTQDEIAASAPAMYMGGHEYEVDDTTKAALLAAGIGVTESNFAVPENGYGGGGYGFGAYGE
;
A
#
# COMPACT_ATOMS: atom_id res chain seq x y z
N MET A 1 5.03 10.96 -16.99
CA MET A 1 4.42 9.89 -16.17
C MET A 1 3.94 10.53 -14.89
N ALA A 2 2.75 10.17 -14.41
CA ALA A 2 2.29 10.61 -13.10
C ALA A 2 3.02 9.82 -12.00
N THR A 3 3.24 10.47 -10.86
CA THR A 3 3.73 9.84 -9.63
C THR A 3 2.57 9.70 -8.67
N TRP A 4 2.50 8.57 -7.97
CA TRP A 4 1.44 8.23 -7.04
C TRP A 4 2.03 7.88 -5.67
N THR A 5 1.38 8.32 -4.60
CA THR A 5 1.64 7.80 -3.25
C THR A 5 0.91 6.48 -3.10
N PHE A 6 1.67 5.38 -2.99
CA PHE A 6 1.19 4.02 -2.81
C PHE A 6 1.29 3.58 -1.35
N ARG A 7 0.18 3.07 -0.81
CA ARG A 7 0.13 2.41 0.50
C ARG A 7 -0.28 0.94 0.31
N PRO A 8 0.57 -0.04 0.68
CA PRO A 8 0.24 -1.46 0.56
C PRO A 8 -1.04 -1.83 1.35
N PRO A 9 -1.74 -2.91 0.95
CA PRO A 9 -3.01 -3.28 1.55
C PRO A 9 -2.84 -3.71 3.01
N THR A 10 -3.96 -3.66 3.74
CA THR A 10 -4.04 -4.09 5.13
C THR A 10 -5.08 -5.19 5.28
N VAL A 11 -4.96 -5.97 6.36
CA VAL A 11 -6.00 -6.92 6.79
C VAL A 11 -6.23 -6.77 8.28
N ASP A 12 -7.50 -6.85 8.68
CA ASP A 12 -7.92 -6.75 10.07
C ASP A 12 -7.71 -8.09 10.79
N GLU A 13 -6.80 -8.11 11.76
CA GLU A 13 -6.40 -9.33 12.47
C GLU A 13 -6.35 -9.17 13.99
N GLY A 14 -6.52 -10.31 14.66
CA GLY A 14 -6.41 -10.49 16.10
C GLY A 14 -7.46 -9.73 16.93
N PRO A 15 -7.63 -10.09 18.20
CA PRO A 15 -8.12 -9.12 19.17
C PRO A 15 -7.01 -8.09 19.43
N ALA A 16 -7.38 -6.82 19.60
CA ALA A 16 -6.43 -5.77 19.93
C ALA A 16 -5.72 -6.02 21.28
N SER A 17 -6.33 -6.82 22.17
CA SER A 17 -5.69 -7.40 23.35
C SER A 17 -6.36 -8.71 23.73
N TRP A 18 -5.55 -9.68 24.14
CA TRP A 18 -6.01 -10.96 24.71
C TRP A 18 -6.26 -10.88 26.23
N GLU A 19 -5.80 -9.83 26.91
CA GLU A 19 -5.90 -9.73 28.37
C GLU A 19 -7.14 -8.95 28.80
N ASN A 20 -7.65 -8.09 27.93
CA ASN A 20 -8.75 -7.20 28.25
C ASN A 20 -10.02 -7.58 27.45
N PRO A 21 -11.12 -7.94 28.12
CA PRO A 21 -12.37 -8.34 27.48
C PRO A 21 -12.98 -7.35 26.50
N LEU A 22 -12.72 -6.05 26.69
CA LEU A 22 -13.21 -4.99 25.80
C LEU A 22 -12.57 -5.07 24.42
N PHE A 23 -11.35 -5.60 24.33
CA PHE A 23 -10.57 -5.63 23.09
C PHE A 23 -10.59 -6.99 22.37
N TYR A 24 -11.29 -8.00 22.90
CA TYR A 24 -11.42 -9.31 22.24
C TYR A 24 -12.11 -9.25 20.87
N ARG A 25 -12.95 -8.25 20.63
CA ARG A 25 -13.70 -8.09 19.37
C ARG A 25 -13.12 -7.03 18.45
N VAL A 26 -12.20 -6.20 18.96
CA VAL A 26 -11.58 -5.13 18.19
C VAL A 26 -10.45 -5.74 17.37
N LYS A 27 -10.47 -5.52 16.05
CA LYS A 27 -9.40 -5.94 15.15
C LYS A 27 -8.47 -4.79 14.86
N LEU A 28 -7.20 -5.09 14.63
CA LEU A 28 -6.21 -4.11 14.21
C LEU A 28 -5.90 -4.29 12.74
N ALA A 29 -5.84 -3.18 11.99
CA ALA A 29 -5.34 -3.18 10.64
C ALA A 29 -3.84 -3.51 10.65
N ARG A 30 -3.47 -4.60 9.98
CA ARG A 30 -2.08 -5.06 9.87
C ARG A 30 -1.63 -4.96 8.42
N GLY A 31 -0.54 -4.24 8.17
CA GLY A 31 0.03 -4.08 6.84
C GLY A 31 0.43 -5.41 6.20
N ILE A 32 0.17 -5.55 4.91
CA ILE A 32 0.63 -6.66 4.07
C ILE A 32 1.77 -6.10 3.21
N SER A 33 2.94 -6.74 3.26
CA SER A 33 4.05 -6.38 2.40
C SER A 33 3.87 -6.98 1.01
N ILE A 34 4.38 -6.30 -0.01
CA ILE A 34 4.42 -6.76 -1.39
C ILE A 34 5.88 -6.92 -1.78
N LEU A 35 6.19 -8.12 -2.27
CA LEU A 35 7.50 -8.46 -2.79
C LEU A 35 7.39 -8.57 -4.30
N GLU A 36 8.27 -7.88 -5.01
CA GLU A 36 8.47 -8.11 -6.43
C GLU A 36 9.37 -9.34 -6.62
N GLY A 37 8.90 -10.28 -7.43
CA GLY A 37 9.70 -11.40 -7.91
C GLY A 37 10.46 -11.01 -9.18
N PRO A 38 10.55 -11.87 -10.21
CA PRO A 38 10.99 -11.42 -11.53
C PRO A 38 10.24 -10.16 -11.96
N PRO A 39 10.87 -9.22 -12.70
CA PRO A 39 10.31 -7.89 -12.96
C PRO A 39 8.84 -7.93 -13.41
N GLY A 40 7.98 -7.18 -12.71
CA GLY A 40 6.55 -7.11 -12.98
C GLY A 40 5.70 -8.24 -12.40
N THR A 41 6.28 -9.18 -11.66
CA THR A 41 5.54 -10.19 -10.89
C THR A 41 5.50 -9.81 -9.42
N TYR A 42 4.31 -9.71 -8.83
CA TYR A 42 4.17 -9.31 -7.43
C TYR A 42 3.48 -10.39 -6.61
N ARG A 43 3.87 -10.50 -5.34
CA ARG A 43 3.19 -11.36 -4.35
C ARG A 43 3.08 -10.68 -3.00
N THR A 44 2.07 -11.06 -2.24
CA THR A 44 1.88 -10.60 -0.87
C THR A 44 2.64 -11.47 0.13
N ALA A 45 3.22 -10.85 1.14
CA ALA A 45 3.86 -11.52 2.27
C ALA A 45 3.49 -10.82 3.59
N ARG A 46 3.08 -11.59 4.60
CA ARG A 46 2.76 -11.06 5.95
C ARG A 46 4.00 -10.87 6.81
N PHE A 47 4.91 -11.84 6.75
CA PHE A 47 6.13 -11.89 7.54
C PHE A 47 7.27 -12.35 6.62
N PRO A 48 7.72 -11.49 5.68
CA PRO A 48 8.76 -11.88 4.75
C PRO A 48 10.06 -12.17 5.49
N THR A 49 10.72 -13.28 5.15
CA THR A 49 12.04 -13.59 5.71
C THR A 49 13.12 -12.68 5.10
N GLN A 50 14.28 -12.59 5.73
CA GLN A 50 15.39 -11.80 5.19
C GLN A 50 15.82 -12.30 3.79
N ASP A 51 15.78 -13.60 3.54
CA ASP A 51 16.10 -14.18 2.23
C ASP A 51 15.06 -13.81 1.17
N GLU A 52 13.78 -13.78 1.54
CA GLU A 52 12.71 -13.34 0.63
C GLU A 52 12.84 -11.86 0.28
N ILE A 53 13.25 -11.03 1.24
CA ILE A 53 13.52 -9.61 1.03
C ILE A 53 14.75 -9.44 0.13
N ALA A 54 15.82 -10.18 0.39
CA ALA A 54 17.03 -10.12 -0.43
C ALA A 54 16.77 -10.60 -1.87
N ALA A 55 15.86 -11.55 -2.05
CA ALA A 55 15.43 -12.05 -3.36
C ALA A 55 14.45 -11.11 -4.08
N SER A 56 13.83 -10.14 -3.38
CA SER A 56 12.95 -9.16 -4.02
C SER A 56 13.76 -8.10 -4.74
N ALA A 57 13.78 -8.18 -6.08
CA ALA A 57 14.46 -7.24 -6.95
C ALA A 57 13.59 -7.00 -8.19
N PRO A 58 13.31 -5.75 -8.58
CA PRO A 58 13.93 -4.51 -8.11
C PRO A 58 13.33 -3.86 -6.85
N ALA A 59 12.09 -4.17 -6.44
CA ALA A 59 11.44 -3.44 -5.35
C ALA A 59 10.72 -4.32 -4.30
N MET A 60 10.63 -3.76 -3.09
CA MET A 60 9.79 -4.25 -2.00
C MET A 60 8.96 -3.09 -1.45
N TYR A 61 7.67 -3.35 -1.22
CA TYR A 61 6.76 -2.42 -0.55
C TYR A 61 6.36 -3.02 0.80
N MET A 62 6.99 -2.58 1.89
CA MET A 62 6.67 -3.02 3.24
C MET A 62 5.30 -2.51 3.67
N GLY A 63 4.48 -3.42 4.22
CA GLY A 63 3.17 -3.07 4.76
C GLY A 63 3.28 -2.01 5.87
N GLY A 64 2.42 -1.00 5.82
CA GLY A 64 2.41 0.11 6.78
C GLY A 64 3.32 1.30 6.43
N HIS A 65 4.02 1.25 5.30
CA HIS A 65 4.80 2.36 4.76
C HIS A 65 4.15 2.95 3.49
N GLU A 66 4.55 4.16 3.13
CA GLU A 66 4.16 4.84 1.90
C GLU A 66 5.33 4.88 0.93
N TYR A 67 5.02 4.79 -0.36
CA TYR A 67 5.99 4.71 -1.44
C TYR A 67 5.56 5.61 -2.59
N GLU A 68 6.51 6.24 -3.26
CA GLU A 68 6.25 6.89 -4.54
C GLU A 68 6.43 5.88 -5.66
N VAL A 69 5.40 5.74 -6.51
CA VAL A 69 5.43 4.83 -7.67
C VAL A 69 5.01 5.57 -8.93
N ASP A 70 5.55 5.15 -10.07
CA ASP A 70 5.13 5.69 -11.36
C ASP A 70 3.83 5.02 -11.86
N ASP A 71 3.28 5.57 -12.93
CA ASP A 71 2.05 5.08 -13.55
C ASP A 71 2.17 3.63 -14.07
N THR A 72 3.35 3.24 -14.52
CA THR A 72 3.65 1.87 -14.99
C THR A 72 3.56 0.87 -13.85
N THR A 73 4.18 1.19 -12.71
CA THR A 73 4.21 0.37 -11.50
C THR A 73 2.81 0.29 -10.89
N LYS A 74 2.07 1.40 -10.86
CA LYS A 74 0.66 1.41 -10.44
C LYS A 74 -0.17 0.41 -11.25
N ALA A 75 -0.08 0.48 -12.58
CA ALA A 75 -0.81 -0.42 -13.47
C ALA A 75 -0.42 -1.89 -13.24
N ALA A 76 0.87 -2.17 -13.04
CA ALA A 76 1.38 -3.51 -12.80
C ALA A 76 0.89 -4.09 -11.44
N LEU A 77 0.89 -3.28 -10.39
CA LEU A 77 0.38 -3.67 -9.06
C LEU A 77 -1.13 -3.96 -9.06
N LEU A 78 -1.91 -3.17 -9.80
CA LEU A 78 -3.35 -3.41 -9.99
C LEU A 78 -3.60 -4.69 -10.80
N ALA A 79 -2.83 -4.89 -11.88
CA ALA A 79 -2.96 -6.06 -12.75
C ALA A 79 -2.56 -7.37 -12.04
N ALA A 80 -1.68 -7.31 -11.04
CA ALA A 80 -1.23 -8.48 -10.29
C ALA A 80 -2.36 -9.14 -9.46
N GLY A 81 -3.45 -8.43 -9.15
CA GLY A 81 -4.60 -9.01 -8.45
C GLY A 81 -4.34 -9.42 -7.01
N ILE A 82 -3.31 -8.84 -6.38
CA ILE A 82 -2.81 -9.20 -5.03
C ILE A 82 -3.50 -8.41 -3.89
N GLY A 83 -4.76 -8.01 -4.08
CA GLY A 83 -5.49 -7.19 -3.11
C GLY A 83 -5.11 -5.70 -3.10
N VAL A 84 -4.30 -5.25 -4.07
CA VAL A 84 -4.09 -3.83 -4.36
C VAL A 84 -5.23 -3.33 -5.24
N THR A 85 -5.81 -2.19 -4.86
CA THR A 85 -6.90 -1.53 -5.58
C THR A 85 -6.60 -0.05 -5.77
N GLU A 86 -7.43 0.67 -6.53
CA GLU A 86 -7.25 2.11 -6.74
C GLU A 86 -7.20 2.92 -5.43
N SER A 87 -7.88 2.46 -4.36
CA SER A 87 -7.84 3.16 -3.06
C SER A 87 -6.48 3.08 -2.35
N ASN A 88 -5.56 2.24 -2.84
CA ASN A 88 -4.20 2.17 -2.34
C ASN A 88 -3.29 3.27 -2.92
N PHE A 89 -3.79 4.07 -3.87
CA PHE A 89 -3.03 5.14 -4.53
C PHE A 89 -3.67 6.50 -4.29
N ALA A 90 -2.84 7.49 -3.99
CA ALA A 90 -3.23 8.89 -3.88
C ALA A 90 -2.31 9.79 -4.73
N VAL A 91 -2.77 11.00 -5.05
CA VAL A 91 -1.91 12.04 -5.63
C VAL A 91 -0.94 12.51 -4.53
N PRO A 92 0.37 12.67 -4.80
CA PRO A 92 1.32 13.17 -3.82
C PRO A 92 0.88 14.53 -3.24
N GLU A 93 1.03 14.75 -1.93
CA GLU A 93 0.56 15.97 -1.24
C GLU A 93 1.16 17.27 -1.82
N ASN A 94 2.35 17.20 -2.42
CA ASN A 94 3.02 18.32 -3.09
C ASN A 94 2.85 18.30 -4.63
N GLY A 95 2.05 17.38 -5.17
CA GLY A 95 1.70 17.32 -6.59
C GLY A 95 0.58 18.31 -6.92
N TYR A 96 0.56 18.81 -8.15
CA TYR A 96 -0.59 19.58 -8.66
C TYR A 96 -1.89 18.77 -8.42
N GLY A 97 -2.80 19.30 -7.60
CA GLY A 97 -4.06 18.64 -7.22
C GLY A 97 -4.06 17.81 -5.93
N GLY A 98 -2.94 17.73 -5.20
CA GLY A 98 -2.81 16.96 -3.95
C GLY A 98 -3.23 17.70 -2.67
N GLY A 99 -3.33 19.03 -2.72
CA GLY A 99 -3.88 19.81 -1.61
C GLY A 99 -5.41 19.80 -1.69
N GLY A 100 -6.09 19.37 -0.62
CA GLY A 100 -7.55 19.49 -0.43
C GLY A 100 -8.10 20.94 -0.41
N TYR A 101 -7.34 21.90 -0.93
CA TYR A 101 -7.67 23.31 -1.09
C TYR A 101 -7.35 23.70 -2.54
N GLY A 102 -8.15 23.20 -3.48
CA GLY A 102 -7.82 23.30 -4.90
C GLY A 102 -8.98 23.24 -5.88
N PHE A 103 -10.21 23.41 -5.42
CA PHE A 103 -11.32 23.88 -6.26
C PHE A 103 -12.14 24.84 -5.38
N GLY A 104 -11.78 26.12 -5.41
CA GLY A 104 -12.64 27.16 -4.86
C GLY A 104 -13.96 27.22 -5.65
N ALA A 105 -15.00 27.78 -5.02
CA ALA A 105 -16.36 27.92 -5.57
C ALA A 105 -16.49 28.81 -6.83
N TYR A 106 -15.37 29.22 -7.43
CA TYR A 106 -15.32 30.04 -8.63
C TYR A 106 -14.36 29.38 -9.61
N GLY A 107 -14.81 28.25 -10.18
CA GLY A 107 -14.25 27.76 -11.44
C GLY A 107 -14.48 28.80 -12.54
N GLU A 108 -13.61 28.79 -13.54
CA GLU A 108 -13.94 29.37 -14.85
C GLU A 108 -15.19 28.74 -15.45
#